data_AF-A0A2T4WW58-F1
#
_entry.id   AF-A0A2T4WW58-F1
#
_cell.length_a   1.000
_cell.length_b   1.000
_cell.length_c   1.000
_cell.angle_alpha   90.00
_cell.angle_beta   90.00
_cell.angle_gamma   90.00
#
_symmetry.space_group_name_H-M   'P 1'
#
loop_
_entity.id
_entity.type
_entity.pdbx_description
1 polymer ?
#
loop_
_entity_poly.entity_id
_entity_poly.type
_entity_poly.pdbx_seq_one_letter_code
_entity_poly.pdbx_strand_id
1 'polypeptide(L)'
;MKYEVSQQQYVDFLNTLTPAQTSARATTTSGDRQGIREVSGKYATSTPYVAANRLSWVDGAAYLDWAGLRPMTELEYEKAARGFSGPVANEYAWGTTNLQSTGGSGNYSNLGDATETVSQGNAVYSGSNPGGPARVGIFAGEGSSRESAGAGYWGVMELSGNLWERTVSGGNADGRAYRG
;
A
#
# COMPACT_ATOMS: atom_id res chain seq x y z
N MET A 1 8.08 2.97 -4.75
CA MET A 1 8.41 3.07 -3.32
C MET A 1 8.66 1.66 -2.78
N LYS A 2 9.26 1.49 -1.59
CA LYS A 2 9.49 0.15 -1.01
C LYS A 2 8.19 -0.48 -0.49
N TYR A 3 7.27 0.36 -0.02
CA TYR A 3 5.98 0.00 0.52
C TYR A 3 4.90 0.94 -0.06
N GLU A 4 3.65 0.62 0.21
CA GLU A 4 2.52 1.53 -0.01
C GLU A 4 2.67 2.82 0.82
N VAL A 5 1.94 3.87 0.44
CA VAL A 5 1.89 5.13 1.21
C VAL A 5 1.24 4.86 2.56
N SER A 6 1.89 5.22 3.66
CA SER A 6 1.29 5.11 5.00
C SER A 6 0.32 6.26 5.28
N GLN A 7 -0.60 6.06 6.22
CA GLN A 7 -1.51 7.13 6.62
C GLN A 7 -0.78 8.37 7.16
N GLN A 8 0.33 8.19 7.88
CA GLN A 8 1.11 9.35 8.34
C GLN A 8 1.72 10.12 7.18
N GLN A 9 2.28 9.43 6.18
CA GLN A 9 2.83 10.09 4.99
C GLN A 9 1.76 10.92 4.26
N TYR A 10 0.55 10.37 4.13
CA TYR A 10 -0.56 11.11 3.52
C TYR A 10 -1.03 12.29 4.39
N VAL A 11 -1.05 12.15 5.72
CA VAL A 11 -1.33 13.25 6.66
C VAL A 11 -0.32 14.38 6.51
N ASP A 12 0.97 14.06 6.38
CA ASP A 12 2.03 15.05 6.19
C ASP A 12 1.79 15.85 4.92
N PHE A 13 1.43 15.18 3.81
CA PHE A 13 1.00 15.81 2.57
C PHE A 13 -0.20 16.75 2.78
N LEU A 14 -1.30 16.25 3.36
CA LEU A 14 -2.53 17.04 3.57
C LEU A 14 -2.28 18.33 4.38
N ASN A 15 -1.36 18.28 5.34
CA ASN A 15 -1.00 19.41 6.19
C ASN A 15 -0.09 20.45 5.50
N THR A 16 0.39 20.19 4.29
CA THR A 16 1.09 21.20 3.46
C THR A 16 0.16 21.95 2.51
N LEU A 17 -1.07 21.46 2.33
CA LEU A 17 -2.03 22.01 1.37
C LEU A 17 -2.84 23.17 1.97
N THR A 18 -3.41 23.99 1.09
CA THR A 18 -4.42 24.99 1.49
C THR A 18 -5.72 24.29 1.91
N PRO A 19 -6.56 24.91 2.76
CA PRO A 19 -7.83 24.30 3.19
C PRO A 19 -8.74 23.84 2.05
N ALA A 20 -8.77 24.59 0.93
CA ALA A 20 -9.56 24.22 -0.25
C ALA A 20 -8.98 23.02 -1.01
N GLN A 21 -7.65 22.87 -1.05
CA GLN A 21 -7.01 21.70 -1.64
C GLN A 21 -7.20 20.48 -0.73
N THR A 22 -7.06 20.64 0.58
CA THR A 22 -7.20 19.53 1.52
C THR A 22 -8.62 18.99 1.56
N SER A 23 -9.65 19.85 1.48
CA SER A 23 -11.05 19.38 1.41
C SER A 23 -11.35 18.56 0.15
N ALA A 24 -10.59 18.76 -0.93
CA ALA A 24 -10.72 18.00 -2.18
C ALA A 24 -9.84 16.73 -2.24
N ARG A 25 -9.02 16.47 -1.21
CA ARG A 25 -8.04 15.37 -1.17
C ARG A 25 -8.11 14.51 0.09
N ALA A 26 -8.68 15.04 1.16
CA ALA A 26 -8.86 14.31 2.40
C ALA A 26 -10.05 13.36 2.29
N THR A 27 -9.81 12.08 2.53
CA THR A 27 -10.86 11.13 2.86
C THR A 27 -10.88 10.98 4.37
N THR A 28 -12.01 11.28 5.03
CA THR A 28 -12.19 11.24 6.50
C THR A 28 -13.27 10.24 6.93
N THR A 29 -13.54 9.21 6.12
CA THR A 29 -14.52 8.17 6.42
C THR A 29 -14.03 7.22 7.51
N SER A 30 -14.93 6.71 8.35
CA SER A 30 -14.62 5.64 9.29
C SER A 30 -14.76 4.24 8.66
N GLY A 31 -14.00 3.28 9.18
CA GLY A 31 -14.00 1.88 8.73
C GLY A 31 -12.75 1.51 7.95
N ASP A 32 -12.55 0.20 7.75
CA ASP A 32 -11.37 -0.37 7.07
C ASP A 32 -10.05 0.17 7.61
N ARG A 33 -9.94 0.35 8.93
CA ARG A 33 -8.75 0.93 9.59
C ARG A 33 -8.27 2.27 9.05
N GLN A 34 -9.14 3.01 8.36
CA GLN A 34 -8.91 4.42 8.06
C GLN A 34 -8.89 5.17 9.41
N GLY A 35 -7.80 5.88 9.69
CA GLY A 35 -7.64 6.68 10.90
C GLY A 35 -7.46 8.18 10.67
N ILE A 36 -7.37 8.64 9.41
CA ILE A 36 -7.14 10.04 9.04
C ILE A 36 -8.39 10.88 9.35
N ARG A 37 -8.22 11.90 10.18
CA ARG A 37 -9.27 12.84 10.58
C ARG A 37 -8.72 14.25 10.77
N GLU A 38 -9.61 15.23 10.69
CA GLU A 38 -9.28 16.60 11.08
C GLU A 38 -9.31 16.75 12.61
N VAL A 39 -8.29 17.40 13.15
CA VAL A 39 -8.11 17.77 14.56
C VAL A 39 -7.66 19.23 14.61
N SER A 40 -8.55 20.12 15.03
CA SER A 40 -8.25 21.54 15.24
C SER A 40 -7.63 22.25 14.01
N GLY A 41 -8.19 22.02 12.81
CA GLY A 41 -7.73 22.65 11.58
C GLY A 41 -6.46 22.03 10.96
N LYS A 42 -6.02 20.89 11.48
CA LYS A 42 -4.95 20.05 10.89
C LYS A 42 -5.40 18.62 10.76
N TYR A 43 -4.76 17.83 9.91
CA TYR A 43 -5.02 16.41 9.80
C TYR A 43 -4.09 15.61 10.72
N ALA A 44 -4.64 14.54 11.29
CA ALA A 44 -3.93 13.57 12.11
C ALA A 44 -4.47 12.16 11.82
N THR A 45 -3.69 11.13 12.17
CA THR A 45 -4.16 9.73 12.10
C THR A 45 -3.88 8.99 13.41
N SER A 46 -4.77 8.07 13.76
CA SER A 46 -4.56 7.13 14.88
C SER A 46 -3.84 5.84 14.48
N THR A 47 -3.55 5.65 13.18
CA THR A 47 -2.91 4.44 12.64
C THR A 47 -1.77 4.81 11.68
N PRO A 48 -0.74 5.52 12.16
CA PRO A 48 0.28 6.18 11.32
C PRO A 48 1.04 5.25 10.36
N TYR A 49 1.19 3.97 10.72
CA TYR A 49 1.95 2.99 9.95
C TYR A 49 1.10 2.11 9.04
N VAL A 50 -0.24 2.20 9.14
CA VAL A 50 -1.16 1.46 8.28
C VAL A 50 -1.17 2.07 6.88
N ALA A 51 -1.32 1.25 5.85
CA ALA A 51 -1.42 1.73 4.48
C ALA A 51 -2.62 2.69 4.29
N ALA A 52 -2.42 3.78 3.55
CA ALA A 52 -3.42 4.80 3.29
C ALA A 52 -4.46 4.29 2.28
N ASN A 53 -5.60 3.83 2.80
CA ASN A 53 -6.71 3.37 1.99
C ASN A 53 -7.66 4.51 1.59
N ARG A 54 -8.58 4.18 0.67
CA ARG A 54 -9.64 5.09 0.19
C ARG A 54 -9.12 6.33 -0.55
N LEU A 55 -7.92 6.23 -1.12
CA LEU A 55 -7.39 7.24 -2.03
C LEU A 55 -7.95 7.03 -3.44
N SER A 56 -8.46 8.09 -4.04
CA SER A 56 -8.75 8.10 -5.48
C SER A 56 -7.44 8.13 -6.29
N TRP A 57 -7.54 7.90 -7.61
CA TRP A 57 -6.37 8.02 -8.48
C TRP A 57 -5.78 9.44 -8.43
N VAL A 58 -6.63 10.47 -8.37
CA VAL A 58 -6.20 11.88 -8.32
C VAL A 58 -5.51 12.21 -6.99
N ASP A 59 -5.95 11.60 -5.89
CA ASP A 59 -5.33 11.75 -4.57
C ASP A 59 -3.91 11.17 -4.58
N GLY A 60 -3.76 9.95 -5.10
CA GLY A 60 -2.46 9.29 -5.25
C GLY A 60 -1.53 10.08 -6.16
N ALA A 61 -2.02 10.55 -7.31
CA ALA A 61 -1.23 11.36 -8.24
C ALA A 61 -0.77 12.70 -7.60
N ALA A 62 -1.65 13.38 -6.87
CA ALA A 62 -1.30 14.62 -6.18
C ALA A 62 -0.27 14.42 -5.06
N TYR A 63 -0.38 13.32 -4.30
CA TYR A 63 0.62 12.95 -3.31
C TYR A 63 1.98 12.65 -3.95
N LEU A 64 1.99 11.90 -5.06
CA LEU A 64 3.22 11.55 -5.76
C LEU A 64 3.91 12.80 -6.32
N ASP A 65 3.16 13.72 -6.93
CA ASP A 65 3.70 15.00 -7.41
C ASP A 65 4.33 15.82 -6.27
N TRP A 66 3.63 15.94 -5.14
CA TRP A 66 4.16 16.60 -3.93
C TRP A 66 5.44 15.92 -3.40
N ALA A 67 5.51 14.59 -3.47
CA ALA A 67 6.67 13.81 -3.04
C ALA A 67 7.84 13.83 -4.04
N GLY A 68 7.71 14.52 -5.18
CA GLY A 68 8.70 14.49 -6.26
C GLY A 68 8.79 13.12 -6.95
N LEU A 69 7.70 12.36 -6.89
CA LEU A 69 7.53 11.05 -7.48
C LEU A 69 6.50 11.10 -8.60
N ARG A 70 6.23 9.94 -9.18
CA ARG A 70 5.25 9.79 -10.25
C ARG A 70 4.49 8.47 -10.13
N PRO A 71 3.28 8.37 -10.70
CA PRO A 71 2.61 7.10 -10.87
C PRO A 71 3.49 6.09 -11.61
N MET A 72 3.46 4.84 -11.15
CA MET A 72 4.08 3.74 -11.86
C MET A 72 3.14 3.24 -12.97
N THR A 73 3.71 2.78 -14.08
CA THR A 73 2.95 2.07 -15.12
C THR A 73 2.67 0.62 -14.69
N GLU A 74 1.68 -0.03 -15.32
CA GLU A 74 1.44 -1.47 -15.13
C GLU A 74 2.70 -2.31 -15.42
N LEU A 75 3.51 -1.90 -16.40
CA LEU A 75 4.76 -2.58 -16.75
C LEU A 75 5.85 -2.42 -15.69
N GLU A 76 5.91 -1.26 -15.04
CA GLU A 76 6.82 -1.02 -13.92
C GLU A 76 6.41 -1.77 -12.67
N TYR A 77 5.10 -1.89 -12.42
CA TYR A 77 4.56 -2.73 -11.36
C TYR A 77 4.94 -4.20 -11.57
N GLU A 78 4.70 -4.75 -12.76
CA GLU A 78 5.08 -6.13 -13.09
C GLU A 78 6.59 -6.34 -12.98
N LYS A 79 7.40 -5.36 -13.42
CA LYS A 79 8.86 -5.40 -13.27
C LYS A 79 9.29 -5.35 -11.80
N ALA A 80 8.59 -4.59 -10.95
CA ALA A 80 8.84 -4.56 -9.51
C ALA A 80 8.52 -5.91 -8.85
N ALA A 81 7.44 -6.56 -9.29
CA ALA A 81 7.00 -7.86 -8.80
C ALA A 81 7.91 -9.01 -9.26
N ARG A 82 8.18 -9.12 -10.57
CA ARG A 82 8.80 -10.31 -11.18
C ARG A 82 10.27 -10.16 -11.54
N GLY A 83 10.78 -8.93 -11.64
CA GLY A 83 12.15 -8.68 -12.06
C GLY A 83 12.40 -9.15 -13.50
N PHE A 84 13.32 -10.09 -13.67
CA PHE A 84 13.67 -10.66 -14.98
C PHE A 84 12.91 -11.95 -15.30
N SER A 85 12.12 -12.48 -14.37
CA SER A 85 11.38 -13.72 -14.56
C SER A 85 10.21 -13.52 -15.53
N GLY A 86 9.98 -14.52 -16.38
CA GLY A 86 8.78 -14.56 -17.22
C GLY A 86 7.50 -14.71 -16.37
N PRO A 87 6.34 -14.29 -16.89
CA PRO A 87 5.08 -14.45 -16.17
C PRO A 87 4.71 -15.94 -16.05
N VAL A 88 4.43 -16.38 -14.82
CA VAL A 88 3.90 -17.72 -14.54
C VAL A 88 2.45 -17.58 -14.06
N ALA A 89 1.57 -18.40 -14.61
CA ALA A 89 0.15 -18.37 -14.26
C ALA A 89 -0.05 -18.65 -12.77
N ASN A 90 -0.92 -17.84 -12.13
CA ASN A 90 -1.28 -17.92 -10.71
C ASN A 90 -0.13 -17.67 -9.70
N GLU A 91 1.02 -17.20 -10.18
CA GLU A 91 2.15 -16.85 -9.32
C GLU A 91 1.96 -15.46 -8.69
N TYR A 92 2.24 -15.36 -7.39
CA TYR A 92 2.24 -14.11 -6.65
C TYR A 92 3.58 -13.36 -6.78
N ALA A 93 3.64 -12.12 -6.29
CA ALA A 93 4.83 -11.26 -6.40
C ALA A 93 6.11 -11.87 -5.81
N TRP A 94 6.02 -12.87 -4.92
CA TRP A 94 7.18 -13.56 -4.37
C TRP A 94 7.71 -14.75 -5.18
N GLY A 95 7.08 -15.05 -6.32
CA GLY A 95 7.62 -16.00 -7.29
C GLY A 95 7.18 -17.45 -7.10
N THR A 96 6.13 -17.69 -6.31
CA THR A 96 5.52 -19.01 -6.16
C THR A 96 4.00 -18.87 -6.11
N THR A 97 3.29 -19.98 -6.18
CA THR A 97 1.84 -20.04 -5.95
C THR A 97 1.50 -20.26 -4.47
N ASN A 98 2.50 -20.28 -3.58
CA ASN A 98 2.29 -20.59 -2.18
C ASN A 98 1.81 -19.35 -1.41
N LEU A 99 0.51 -19.30 -1.14
CA LEU A 99 -0.12 -18.28 -0.31
C LEU A 99 -0.36 -18.84 1.09
N GLN A 100 0.26 -18.22 2.08
CA GLN A 100 0.08 -18.56 3.48
C GLN A 100 -0.94 -17.60 4.09
N SER A 101 -2.01 -18.16 4.64
CA SER A 101 -3.03 -17.38 5.33
C SER A 101 -2.47 -16.79 6.63
N THR A 102 -2.89 -15.58 6.97
CA THR A 102 -2.64 -14.98 8.29
C THR A 102 -3.45 -15.66 9.40
N GLY A 103 -4.44 -16.48 9.04
CA GLY A 103 -5.36 -17.12 9.98
C GLY A 103 -6.38 -16.16 10.61
N GLY A 104 -6.55 -14.95 10.04
CA GLY A 104 -7.55 -13.97 10.46
C GLY A 104 -7.06 -12.98 11.52
N SER A 105 -7.97 -12.10 11.97
CA SER A 105 -7.65 -10.95 12.83
C SER A 105 -7.04 -11.31 14.20
N GLY A 106 -7.31 -12.51 14.72
CA GLY A 106 -6.79 -12.98 16.01
C GLY A 106 -5.28 -13.23 16.05
N ASN A 107 -4.60 -13.26 14.89
CA ASN A 107 -3.16 -13.46 14.79
C ASN A 107 -2.36 -12.16 14.69
N TYR A 108 -3.05 -11.02 14.72
CA TYR A 108 -2.42 -9.71 14.70
C TYR A 108 -2.20 -9.19 16.11
N SER A 109 -1.13 -8.42 16.31
CA SER A 109 -0.80 -7.77 17.58
C SER A 109 -0.41 -6.32 17.34
N ASN A 110 -0.65 -5.45 18.33
CA ASN A 110 -0.31 -4.01 18.28
C ASN A 110 -0.88 -3.28 17.05
N LEU A 111 -2.16 -3.52 16.74
CA LEU A 111 -2.82 -2.95 15.56
C LEU A 111 -2.73 -1.42 15.53
N GLY A 112 -2.11 -0.88 14.48
CA GLY A 112 -2.00 0.56 14.21
C GLY A 112 -0.64 1.14 14.60
N ASP A 113 0.12 0.41 15.40
CA ASP A 113 1.39 0.86 15.97
C ASP A 113 2.59 0.50 15.08
N ALA A 114 3.75 1.08 15.40
CA ALA A 114 5.01 0.76 14.71
C ALA A 114 5.39 -0.72 14.86
N THR A 115 4.95 -1.32 15.97
CA THR A 115 5.18 -2.70 16.36
C THR A 115 4.03 -3.63 15.95
N GLU A 116 3.15 -3.20 15.03
CA GLU A 116 2.14 -4.08 14.46
C GLU A 116 2.79 -5.28 13.78
N THR A 117 2.38 -6.47 14.18
CA THR A 117 2.87 -7.75 13.67
C THR A 117 1.73 -8.72 13.42
N VAL A 118 2.03 -9.74 12.64
CA VAL A 118 1.16 -10.90 12.42
C VAL A 118 1.99 -12.17 12.61
N SER A 119 1.44 -13.18 13.28
CA SER A 119 2.19 -14.39 13.65
C SER A 119 2.51 -15.33 12.48
N GLN A 120 1.81 -15.18 11.35
CA GLN A 120 1.92 -16.04 10.18
C GLN A 120 1.35 -15.36 8.92
N GLY A 121 1.55 -16.01 7.78
CA GLY A 121 1.08 -15.56 6.49
C GLY A 121 2.11 -14.71 5.74
N ASN A 122 1.82 -14.43 4.48
CA ASN A 122 2.69 -13.63 3.60
C ASN A 122 1.93 -12.62 2.72
N ALA A 123 0.61 -12.53 2.87
CA ALA A 123 -0.19 -11.48 2.23
C ALA A 123 -1.46 -11.19 3.03
N VAL A 124 -1.88 -9.92 3.00
CA VAL A 124 -3.18 -9.47 3.50
C VAL A 124 -4.17 -9.47 2.33
N TYR A 125 -5.30 -10.13 2.47
CA TYR A 125 -6.34 -10.23 1.44
C TYR A 125 -7.71 -10.34 2.11
N SER A 126 -8.78 -10.46 1.30
CA SER A 126 -10.14 -10.60 1.82
C SER A 126 -10.26 -11.83 2.73
N GLY A 127 -10.66 -11.62 3.99
CA GLY A 127 -10.76 -12.69 5.00
C GLY A 127 -9.47 -12.98 5.78
N SER A 128 -8.33 -12.38 5.42
CA SER A 128 -7.06 -12.52 6.17
C SER A 128 -6.64 -11.21 6.88
N ASN A 129 -7.38 -10.13 6.66
CA ASN A 129 -7.04 -8.80 7.17
C ASN A 129 -7.55 -8.55 8.62
N PRO A 130 -6.94 -7.60 9.36
CA PRO A 130 -7.34 -7.23 10.72
C PRO A 130 -8.52 -6.22 10.76
N GLY A 131 -9.45 -6.29 9.81
CA GLY A 131 -10.57 -5.33 9.66
C GLY A 131 -10.24 -4.12 8.77
N GLY A 132 -9.23 -4.24 7.91
CA GLY A 132 -8.69 -3.20 7.01
C GLY A 132 -7.24 -3.54 6.61
N PRO A 133 -6.54 -2.68 5.85
CA PRO A 133 -5.13 -2.90 5.56
C PRO A 133 -4.30 -2.99 6.84
N ALA A 134 -3.16 -3.67 6.73
CA ALA A 134 -2.18 -3.79 7.78
C ALA A 134 -1.13 -2.66 7.72
N ARG A 135 -0.25 -2.65 8.73
CA ARG A 135 0.99 -1.88 8.69
C ARG A 135 1.78 -2.17 7.40
N VAL A 136 2.31 -1.13 6.78
CA VAL A 136 3.21 -1.30 5.63
C VAL A 136 4.47 -2.07 6.04
N GLY A 137 4.86 -3.07 5.26
CA GLY A 137 5.98 -3.96 5.57
C GLY A 137 5.70 -4.98 6.67
N ILE A 138 4.43 -5.36 6.94
CA ILE A 138 4.08 -6.19 8.10
C ILE A 138 4.77 -7.57 8.12
N PHE A 139 5.03 -8.15 6.95
CA PHE A 139 5.67 -9.46 6.81
C PHE A 139 7.21 -9.38 6.70
N ALA A 140 7.78 -8.19 6.54
CA ALA A 140 9.22 -8.01 6.49
C ALA A 140 9.82 -8.11 7.90
N GLY A 141 10.75 -9.04 8.07
CA GLY A 141 11.46 -9.25 9.33
C GLY A 141 12.89 -9.75 9.12
N GLU A 142 13.66 -9.83 10.20
CA GLU A 142 15.01 -10.40 10.17
C GLU A 142 14.96 -11.84 9.65
N GLY A 143 15.78 -12.15 8.65
CA GLY A 143 15.84 -13.48 8.03
C GLY A 143 14.63 -13.85 7.15
N SER A 144 13.67 -12.95 6.94
CA SER A 144 12.55 -13.21 6.03
C SER A 144 13.04 -13.46 4.60
N SER A 145 12.49 -14.49 3.96
CA SER A 145 12.72 -14.76 2.54
C SER A 145 11.78 -13.91 1.69
N ARG A 146 12.01 -13.87 0.37
CA ARG A 146 11.08 -13.22 -0.57
C ARG A 146 9.65 -13.75 -0.39
N GLU A 147 9.48 -15.07 -0.20
CA GLU A 147 8.18 -15.71 -0.02
C GLU A 147 7.56 -15.43 1.33
N SER A 148 8.30 -15.54 2.43
CA SER A 148 7.73 -15.30 3.76
C SER A 148 7.43 -13.83 4.01
N ALA A 149 8.16 -12.92 3.37
CA ALA A 149 7.91 -11.48 3.38
C ALA A 149 6.79 -11.07 2.40
N GLY A 150 6.36 -11.94 1.48
CA GLY A 150 5.44 -11.56 0.42
C GLY A 150 5.99 -10.52 -0.56
N ALA A 151 7.32 -10.47 -0.71
CA ALA A 151 8.01 -9.40 -1.41
C ALA A 151 8.18 -9.68 -2.92
N GLY A 152 8.19 -8.62 -3.73
CA GLY A 152 8.61 -8.62 -5.13
C GLY A 152 10.07 -9.02 -5.32
N TYR A 153 10.48 -9.22 -6.57
CA TYR A 153 11.85 -9.59 -6.94
C TYR A 153 12.90 -8.62 -6.38
N TRP A 154 12.58 -7.33 -6.36
CA TRP A 154 13.45 -6.27 -5.82
C TRP A 154 13.19 -5.97 -4.33
N GLY A 155 12.49 -6.88 -3.66
CA GLY A 155 12.06 -6.74 -2.27
C GLY A 155 10.98 -5.68 -2.06
N VAL A 156 10.31 -5.18 -3.10
CA VAL A 156 9.18 -4.26 -2.94
C VAL A 156 8.04 -5.02 -2.29
N MET A 157 7.46 -4.47 -1.25
CA MET A 157 6.56 -5.20 -0.36
C MET A 157 5.11 -5.01 -0.80
N GLU A 158 4.23 -5.91 -0.36
CA GLU A 158 2.78 -5.85 -0.55
C GLU A 158 2.22 -5.86 -1.99
N LEU A 159 3.04 -6.13 -3.02
CA LEU A 159 2.61 -6.19 -4.43
C LEU A 159 1.59 -7.31 -4.79
N SER A 160 1.11 -8.08 -3.83
CA SER A 160 0.08 -9.13 -4.02
C SER A 160 -0.94 -9.18 -2.89
N GLY A 161 -1.08 -8.09 -2.12
CA GLY A 161 -2.02 -8.00 -1.01
C GLY A 161 -2.14 -6.59 -0.46
N ASN A 162 -2.64 -6.49 0.77
CA ASN A 162 -2.86 -5.27 1.52
C ASN A 162 -3.83 -4.28 0.84
N LEU A 163 -3.37 -3.42 -0.07
CA LEU A 163 -4.21 -2.55 -0.88
C LEU A 163 -4.02 -2.76 -2.39
N TRP A 164 -5.05 -2.39 -3.14
CA TRP A 164 -4.91 -2.25 -4.59
C TRP A 164 -4.11 -0.99 -4.93
N GLU A 165 -3.00 -1.16 -5.64
CA GLU A 165 -2.19 -0.05 -6.12
C GLU A 165 -2.67 0.45 -7.50
N ARG A 166 -2.73 1.78 -7.65
CA ARG A 166 -3.21 2.42 -8.88
C ARG A 166 -2.05 2.69 -9.83
N THR A 167 -2.04 2.02 -10.97
CA THR A 167 -1.05 2.19 -12.04
C THR A 167 -1.57 3.08 -13.16
N VAL A 168 -0.65 3.55 -14.02
CA VAL A 168 -0.98 4.07 -15.35
C VAL A 168 -1.10 2.88 -16.30
N SER A 169 -2.29 2.73 -16.92
CA SER A 169 -2.59 1.56 -17.75
C SER A 169 -2.06 1.67 -19.17
N GLY A 170 -1.44 0.62 -19.69
CA GLY A 170 -1.06 0.53 -21.10
C GLY A 170 -2.25 0.29 -22.05
N GLY A 171 -3.45 0.05 -21.51
CA GLY A 171 -4.64 -0.31 -22.26
C GLY A 171 -5.23 0.82 -23.12
N ASN A 172 -4.92 2.08 -22.84
CA ASN A 172 -5.45 3.23 -23.59
C ASN A 172 -4.34 4.13 -24.16
N ALA A 173 -4.72 5.08 -25.02
CA ALA A 173 -3.78 5.96 -25.70
C ALA A 173 -3.00 6.87 -24.73
N ASP A 174 -3.70 7.44 -23.74
CA ASP A 174 -3.11 8.38 -22.78
C ASP A 174 -2.04 7.70 -21.92
N GLY A 175 -2.32 6.49 -21.43
CA GLY A 175 -1.36 5.73 -20.63
C GLY A 175 -0.16 5.21 -21.43
N ARG A 176 -0.33 4.93 -22.73
CA ARG A 176 0.82 4.64 -23.63
C ARG A 176 1.66 5.87 -23.96
N ALA A 177 1.06 7.06 -23.89
CA ALA A 177 1.76 8.33 -24.10
C ALA A 177 2.48 8.82 -22.83
N TYR A 178 2.22 8.21 -21.68
CA TYR A 178 2.84 8.56 -20.40
C TYR A 178 4.36 8.34 -20.42
N ARG A 179 5.13 9.37 -20.03
CA ARG A 179 6.61 9.36 -20.05
C ARG A 179 7.26 9.51 -18.68
N GLY A 180 6.43 9.61 -17.64
CA GLY A 180 6.86 9.94 -16.30
C GLY A 180 6.47 11.35 -15.92
#